data_AF-A0A8C3L0H9-F1
#
_entry.id   AF-A0A8C3L0H9-F1
#
_cell.length_a   1.000
_cell.length_b   1.000
_cell.length_c   1.000
_cell.angle_alpha   90.00
_cell.angle_beta   90.00
_cell.angle_gamma   90.00
#
_symmetry.space_group_name_H-M   'P 1'
#
loop_
_entity.id
_entity.type
_entity.pdbx_description
1 polymer ?
#
loop_
_entity_poly.entity_id
_entity_poly.type
_entity_poly.pdbx_seq_one_letter_code
_entity_poly.pdbx_strand_id
1 'polypeptide(L)'
;VKTLPNLEVYCLLLFLELVYNLRESLKPQKNYIFYCQSCGGVIVKERKFLRVLPLPSENWSALVEEWCCHPNPFARSIIHPQRDDCFLGETFLLLNSRNESYVPESPKCSSETEHHTSQNDSTLKSKENTRVICERCKTTLGETVSSDTVKYYVTEVIIWPAEECFSTIPRSQFIQSMVAQCLVELSSAKSTFRFTIKGDDGRIYILIWLLNSDTLLVESSGSSTSHSVFTLFGDNFMPSCGPSGMWNAVKVLYQPCIKNRNKDLADAWESDFGVHPLKFPSETCLELLLMLGLSTASLPPSLQRMNSFQVAFLKL
;
A
#
# COMPACT_ATOMS: atom_id res chain seq x y z
N VAL A 1 -23.53 -40.72 -10.24
CA VAL A 1 -22.26 -39.97 -10.31
C VAL A 1 -22.62 -38.49 -10.41
N LYS A 2 -22.70 -37.80 -9.27
CA LYS A 2 -22.97 -36.36 -9.22
C LYS A 2 -21.61 -35.66 -9.33
N THR A 3 -21.37 -34.99 -10.45
CA THR A 3 -20.23 -34.10 -10.64
C THR A 3 -20.33 -32.97 -9.62
N LEU A 4 -19.34 -32.87 -8.73
CA LEU A 4 -19.17 -31.70 -7.88
C LEU A 4 -18.98 -30.47 -8.79
N PRO A 5 -19.66 -29.34 -8.56
CA PRO A 5 -19.34 -28.11 -9.26
C PRO A 5 -17.93 -27.64 -8.86
N ASN A 6 -17.17 -27.22 -9.87
CA ASN A 6 -15.76 -26.85 -9.83
C ASN A 6 -15.37 -25.99 -8.62
N LEU A 7 -14.45 -26.50 -7.78
CA LEU A 7 -13.77 -25.74 -6.73
C LEU A 7 -13.12 -24.45 -7.26
N GLU A 8 -12.68 -24.44 -8.52
CA GLU A 8 -12.13 -23.26 -9.19
C GLU A 8 -13.13 -22.11 -9.30
N VAL A 9 -14.41 -22.39 -9.56
CA VAL A 9 -15.45 -21.36 -9.70
C VAL A 9 -15.80 -20.77 -8.33
N TYR A 10 -15.75 -21.56 -7.26
CA TYR A 10 -15.88 -21.06 -5.89
C TYR A 10 -14.67 -20.23 -5.46
N CYS A 11 -13.44 -20.62 -5.84
CA CYS A 11 -12.26 -19.78 -5.64
C CYS A 11 -12.36 -18.45 -6.41
N LEU A 12 -12.85 -18.48 -7.65
CA LEU A 12 -13.08 -17.28 -8.48
C LEU A 12 -14.21 -16.38 -7.96
N LEU A 13 -15.27 -16.95 -7.38
CA LEU A 13 -16.37 -16.18 -6.78
C LEU A 13 -15.97 -15.58 -5.42
N LEU A 14 -15.21 -16.32 -4.61
CA LEU A 14 -14.53 -15.76 -3.42
C LEU A 14 -13.55 -14.65 -3.80
N PHE A 15 -12.94 -14.72 -4.99
CA PHE A 15 -12.03 -13.69 -5.53
C PHE A 15 -12.68 -12.33 -5.76
N LEU A 16 -13.98 -12.30 -6.10
CA LEU A 16 -14.75 -11.06 -6.29
C LEU A 16 -15.29 -10.49 -4.98
N GLU A 17 -15.49 -11.33 -3.96
CA GLU A 17 -15.89 -10.90 -2.61
C GLU A 17 -14.69 -10.50 -1.73
N LEU A 18 -13.47 -10.90 -2.10
CA LEU A 18 -12.24 -10.52 -1.42
C LEU A 18 -11.77 -9.12 -1.88
N VAL A 19 -12.62 -8.12 -1.72
CA VAL A 19 -12.17 -6.72 -1.65
C VAL A 19 -11.30 -6.62 -0.40
N TYR A 20 -10.01 -6.84 -0.60
CA TYR A 20 -9.04 -7.03 0.46
C TYR A 20 -8.93 -5.76 1.28
N ASN A 21 -9.64 -5.67 2.41
CA ASN A 21 -9.33 -4.67 3.43
C ASN A 21 -8.17 -5.16 4.25
N LEU A 22 -6.96 -4.64 3.97
CA LEU A 22 -5.74 -5.02 4.69
C LEU A 22 -5.93 -4.92 6.21
N ARG A 23 -6.65 -3.89 6.68
CA ARG A 23 -6.88 -3.65 8.11
C ARG A 23 -7.91 -4.59 8.71
N GLU A 24 -8.94 -4.98 7.96
CA GLU A 24 -9.94 -5.94 8.44
C GLU A 24 -9.53 -7.41 8.23
N SER A 25 -8.63 -7.67 7.28
CA SER A 25 -8.15 -9.01 6.92
C SER A 25 -7.04 -9.49 7.86
N LEU A 26 -6.19 -8.60 8.35
CA LEU A 26 -5.17 -8.88 9.36
C LEU A 26 -5.79 -8.94 10.76
N LYS A 27 -5.93 -10.15 11.29
CA LYS A 27 -6.51 -10.43 12.60
C LYS A 27 -5.43 -11.00 13.53
N PRO A 28 -5.44 -10.62 14.82
CA PRO A 28 -4.59 -11.27 15.81
C PRO A 28 -4.81 -12.78 15.87
N GLN A 29 -3.78 -13.50 16.30
CA GLN A 29 -3.77 -14.95 16.51
C GLN A 29 -3.95 -15.82 15.25
N LYS A 30 -3.86 -15.22 14.06
CA LYS A 30 -3.80 -15.94 12.78
C LYS A 30 -2.39 -15.94 12.19
N ASN A 31 -2.10 -16.95 11.37
CA ASN A 31 -0.84 -17.08 10.66
C ASN A 31 -0.96 -16.45 9.27
N TYR A 32 0.06 -15.70 8.89
CA TYR A 32 0.11 -15.01 7.59
C TYR A 32 1.43 -15.27 6.87
N ILE A 33 1.33 -15.32 5.54
CA ILE A 33 2.44 -15.40 4.61
C ILE A 33 2.47 -14.10 3.79
N PHE A 34 3.65 -13.55 3.61
CA PHE A 34 3.85 -12.30 2.85
C PHE A 34 4.49 -12.66 1.52
N TYR A 35 3.90 -12.21 0.43
CA TYR A 35 4.34 -12.46 -0.93
C TYR A 35 4.71 -11.15 -1.62
N CYS A 36 5.78 -11.17 -2.41
CA CYS A 36 6.12 -10.06 -3.29
C CYS A 36 5.04 -9.93 -4.36
N GLN A 37 4.42 -8.76 -4.43
CA GLN A 37 3.35 -8.48 -5.39
C GLN A 37 3.85 -8.68 -6.84
N SER A 38 5.08 -8.29 -7.14
CA SER A 38 5.61 -8.34 -8.51
C SER A 38 5.94 -9.75 -9.03
N CYS A 39 6.31 -10.70 -8.15
CA CYS A 39 6.78 -12.03 -8.60
C CYS A 39 6.20 -13.23 -7.83
N GLY A 40 5.34 -12.99 -6.84
CA GLY A 40 4.78 -14.03 -5.97
C GLY A 40 5.82 -14.74 -5.07
N GLY A 41 7.05 -14.24 -4.98
CA GLY A 41 8.08 -14.80 -4.10
C GLY A 41 7.73 -14.58 -2.63
N VAL A 42 7.89 -15.62 -1.79
CA VAL A 42 7.67 -15.53 -0.34
C VAL A 42 8.71 -14.60 0.30
N ILE A 43 8.23 -13.56 0.98
CA ILE A 43 9.03 -12.58 1.73
C ILE A 43 9.09 -12.98 3.22
N VAL A 44 7.94 -13.33 3.80
CA VAL A 44 7.81 -13.81 5.18
C VAL A 44 7.05 -15.13 5.11
N LYS A 45 7.67 -16.23 5.55
CA LYS A 45 7.16 -17.60 5.35
C LYS A 45 5.86 -17.87 6.08
N GLU A 46 5.85 -17.70 7.38
CA GLU A 46 4.67 -17.86 8.21
C GLU A 46 4.93 -17.05 9.47
N ARG A 47 4.00 -16.17 9.82
CA ARG A 47 4.13 -15.33 10.99
C ARG A 47 2.79 -15.18 11.69
N LYS A 48 2.79 -15.45 12.98
CA LYS A 48 1.64 -15.22 13.85
C LYS A 48 1.76 -13.85 14.49
N PHE A 49 0.72 -13.02 14.39
CA PHE A 49 0.68 -11.74 15.10
C PHE A 49 -0.13 -11.87 16.38
N LEU A 50 0.48 -11.57 17.53
CA LEU A 50 -0.24 -11.46 18.80
C LEU A 50 -1.09 -10.19 18.84
N ARG A 51 -0.60 -9.10 18.24
CA ARG A 51 -1.33 -7.83 18.12
C ARG A 51 -1.17 -7.25 16.73
N VAL A 52 -2.28 -6.75 16.21
CA VAL A 52 -2.32 -5.93 14.99
C VAL A 52 -2.86 -4.57 15.40
N LEU A 53 -2.03 -3.52 15.35
CA LEU A 53 -2.35 -2.21 15.90
C LEU A 53 -2.24 -1.12 14.82
N PRO A 54 -3.27 -0.29 14.61
CA PRO A 54 -3.14 0.87 13.74
C PRO A 54 -2.16 1.88 14.37
N LEU A 55 -1.24 2.40 13.57
CA LEU A 55 -0.42 3.53 13.97
C LEU A 55 -1.28 4.81 13.95
N PRO A 56 -1.04 5.75 14.87
CA PRO A 56 -1.56 7.10 14.68
C PRO A 56 -1.05 7.63 13.33
N SER A 57 -1.95 8.22 12.54
CA SER A 57 -1.57 8.88 11.28
C SER A 57 -0.41 9.86 11.45
N GLU A 58 0.40 10.04 10.42
CA GLU A 58 1.63 10.87 10.49
C GLU A 58 1.35 12.30 11.00
N ASN A 59 0.17 12.86 10.71
CA ASN A 59 -0.24 14.20 11.14
C ASN A 59 -0.66 14.31 12.62
N TRP A 60 -0.76 13.21 13.39
CA TRP A 60 -1.12 13.30 14.82
C TRP A 60 -0.09 14.08 15.62
N SER A 61 1.19 13.92 15.30
CA SER A 61 2.26 14.64 15.99
C SER A 61 2.10 16.16 15.86
N ALA A 62 1.81 16.64 14.66
CA ALA A 62 1.54 18.06 14.37
C ALA A 62 0.26 18.56 15.07
N LEU A 63 -0.82 17.76 15.09
CA LEU A 63 -2.05 18.13 15.80
C LEU A 63 -1.84 18.19 17.32
N VAL A 64 -1.05 17.28 17.88
CA VAL A 64 -0.74 17.26 19.32
C VAL A 64 0.10 18.48 19.72
N GLU A 65 1.02 18.94 18.87
CA GLU A 65 1.81 20.15 19.13
C GLU A 65 0.95 21.43 19.17
N GLU A 66 -0.13 21.48 18.40
CA GLU A 66 -1.02 22.65 18.36
C GLU A 66 -2.10 22.61 19.47
N TRP A 67 -2.46 21.42 19.96
CA TRP A 67 -3.58 21.23 20.91
C TRP A 67 -3.13 20.98 22.34
N CYS A 68 -1.90 20.50 22.58
CA CYS A 68 -1.43 20.22 23.93
C CYS A 68 -0.75 21.42 24.57
N CYS A 69 -1.18 21.77 25.79
CA CYS A 69 -0.54 22.81 26.62
C CYS A 69 0.85 22.42 27.17
N HIS A 70 1.36 21.26 26.79
CA HIS A 70 2.66 20.74 27.17
C HIS A 70 3.31 20.04 25.97
N PRO A 71 4.66 19.91 25.94
CA PRO A 71 5.34 19.18 24.89
C PRO A 71 4.74 17.78 24.70
N ASN A 72 4.65 17.36 23.44
CA ASN A 72 4.09 16.06 23.09
C ASN A 72 4.85 14.96 23.86
N PRO A 73 4.19 14.21 24.77
CA PRO A 73 4.86 13.21 25.60
C PRO A 73 5.41 12.04 24.77
N PHE A 74 5.01 11.91 23.51
CA PHE A 74 5.44 10.89 22.57
C PHE A 74 6.44 11.39 21.53
N ALA A 75 6.85 12.67 21.55
CA ALA A 75 7.71 13.28 20.54
C ALA A 75 9.06 12.58 20.34
N ARG A 76 9.50 11.75 21.30
CA ARG A 76 10.79 11.06 21.27
C ARG A 76 10.68 9.53 21.28
N SER A 77 9.48 8.97 21.41
CA SER A 77 9.27 7.53 21.42
C SER A 77 8.87 7.07 20.03
N ILE A 78 9.85 6.62 19.24
CA ILE A 78 9.55 5.87 18.01
C ILE A 78 8.92 4.55 18.45
N ILE A 79 7.67 4.34 18.06
CA ILE A 79 6.91 3.15 18.43
C ILE A 79 7.31 2.01 17.50
N HIS A 80 8.17 1.11 18.00
CA HIS A 80 8.64 -0.07 17.26
C HIS A 80 7.82 -1.31 17.59
N PRO A 81 7.47 -2.14 16.59
CA PRO A 81 6.75 -3.39 16.83
C PRO A 81 7.62 -4.37 17.61
N GLN A 82 7.02 -5.01 18.63
CA GLN A 82 7.62 -6.22 19.20
C GLN A 82 7.59 -7.37 18.18
N ARG A 83 8.23 -8.49 18.53
CA ARG A 83 8.37 -9.65 17.62
C ARG A 83 7.05 -10.12 17.02
N ASP A 84 5.98 -10.13 17.79
CA ASP A 84 4.69 -10.64 17.34
C ASP A 84 3.67 -9.51 17.10
N ASP A 85 4.15 -8.27 17.00
CA ASP A 85 3.31 -7.13 16.64
C ASP A 85 3.36 -6.88 15.13
N CYS A 86 2.21 -6.49 14.57
CA CYS A 86 2.11 -5.86 13.27
C CYS A 86 1.51 -4.47 13.46
N PHE A 87 2.26 -3.42 13.13
CA PHE A 87 1.74 -2.06 13.18
C PHE A 87 1.32 -1.60 11.79
N LEU A 88 0.08 -1.10 11.67
CA LEU A 88 -0.52 -0.72 10.39
C LEU A 88 -0.47 0.80 10.21
N GLY A 89 0.33 1.25 9.25
CA GLY A 89 0.23 2.60 8.70
C GLY A 89 -0.94 2.71 7.72
N GLU A 90 -1.05 3.85 7.04
CA GLU A 90 -2.05 4.06 5.99
C GLU A 90 -1.63 3.38 4.69
N THR A 91 -0.35 3.45 4.35
CA THR A 91 0.22 2.92 3.09
C THR A 91 1.40 1.98 3.33
N PHE A 92 1.64 1.60 4.58
CA PHE A 92 2.73 0.71 4.97
C PHE A 92 2.35 -0.11 6.20
N LEU A 93 3.15 -1.12 6.50
CA LEU A 93 3.11 -1.88 7.75
C LEU A 93 4.51 -1.99 8.33
N LEU A 94 4.62 -2.03 9.66
CA LEU A 94 5.88 -2.24 10.38
C LEU A 94 5.88 -3.60 11.05
N LEU A 95 6.95 -4.35 10.81
CA LEU A 95 7.21 -5.64 11.44
C LEU A 95 8.58 -5.63 12.11
N ASN A 96 8.73 -6.44 13.15
CA ASN A 96 10.06 -6.72 13.69
C ASN A 96 10.84 -7.64 12.73
N SER A 97 12.10 -7.34 12.42
CA SER A 97 12.92 -8.12 11.47
C SER A 97 13.52 -9.39 12.07
N ARG A 98 13.48 -9.56 13.39
CA ARG A 98 14.10 -10.71 14.06
C ARG A 98 13.26 -11.97 13.81
N ASN A 99 13.79 -12.87 12.99
CA ASN A 99 13.17 -14.16 12.67
C ASN A 99 13.03 -15.05 13.92
N GLU A 100 12.04 -15.96 13.88
CA GLU A 100 11.81 -17.03 14.87
C GLU A 100 12.90 -18.10 14.88
N SER A 101 14.17 -17.74 15.09
CA SER A 101 15.11 -18.73 15.63
C SER A 101 14.87 -18.83 17.14
N TYR A 102 13.87 -19.63 17.54
CA TYR A 102 13.78 -20.12 18.91
C TYR A 102 15.00 -21.02 19.17
N VAL A 103 16.08 -20.41 19.63
CA VAL A 103 17.05 -21.07 20.49
C VAL A 103 16.89 -20.39 21.84
N PRO A 104 16.42 -21.08 22.89
CA PRO A 104 16.53 -20.53 24.24
C PRO A 104 18.03 -20.31 24.49
N GLU A 105 18.47 -19.05 24.51
CA GLU A 105 19.80 -18.72 25.00
C GLU A 105 19.84 -19.16 26.46
N SER A 106 20.60 -20.24 26.70
CA SER A 106 21.10 -20.58 28.02
C SER A 106 21.73 -19.32 28.64
N PRO A 107 21.53 -19.04 29.93
CA PRO A 107 22.10 -17.85 30.56
C PRO A 107 23.62 -18.00 30.60
N LYS A 108 24.31 -17.35 29.64
CA LYS A 108 25.76 -17.16 29.72
C LYS A 108 26.01 -15.94 30.60
N CYS A 109 26.30 -16.24 31.86
CA CYS A 109 26.98 -15.36 32.78
C CYS A 109 28.38 -15.04 32.25
N SER A 110 28.71 -13.76 32.09
CA SER A 110 30.09 -13.30 32.03
C SER A 110 30.19 -11.84 32.46
N SER A 111 30.56 -11.70 33.74
CA SER A 111 31.53 -10.75 34.30
C SER A 111 31.65 -9.37 33.66
N GLU A 112 31.24 -8.37 34.45
CA GLU A 112 31.59 -6.97 34.32
C GLU A 112 33.11 -6.76 34.32
N THR A 113 33.62 -6.04 33.33
CA THR A 113 34.76 -5.15 33.55
C THR A 113 34.48 -3.88 32.74
N GLU A 114 34.24 -2.82 33.49
CA GLU A 114 34.13 -1.44 33.03
C GLU A 114 35.37 -1.04 32.25
N HIS A 115 35.22 -0.31 31.15
CA HIS A 115 36.04 0.88 30.87
C HIS A 115 35.34 1.76 29.82
N HIS A 116 34.97 2.96 30.26
CA HIS A 116 34.53 4.07 29.44
C HIS A 116 35.65 4.52 28.49
N THR A 117 35.32 4.74 27.21
CA THR A 117 35.85 5.91 26.49
C THR A 117 34.88 6.33 25.40
N SER A 118 34.32 7.52 25.60
CA SER A 118 33.55 8.31 24.65
C SER A 118 34.42 8.77 23.49
N GLN A 119 34.08 8.43 22.25
CA GLN A 119 34.43 9.26 21.10
C GLN A 119 33.28 9.28 20.09
N ASN A 120 32.82 10.50 19.85
CA ASN A 120 31.95 10.90 18.75
C ASN A 120 32.63 10.54 17.43
N ASP A 121 31.96 9.75 16.59
CA ASP A 121 32.21 9.78 15.16
C ASP A 121 30.88 9.72 14.41
N SER A 122 30.40 10.91 14.06
CA SER A 122 29.29 11.14 13.13
C SER A 122 29.73 10.73 11.72
N THR A 123 29.71 9.43 11.45
CA THR A 123 29.81 8.91 10.09
C THR A 123 28.41 8.91 9.49
N LEU A 124 28.19 9.83 8.54
CA LEU A 124 27.11 9.75 7.56
C LEU A 124 27.13 8.35 6.93
N LYS A 125 26.33 7.42 7.45
CA LYS A 125 26.06 6.16 6.77
C LYS A 125 25.27 6.48 5.51
N SER A 126 25.85 6.10 4.37
CA SER A 126 25.24 6.23 3.06
C SER A 126 23.80 5.69 3.07
N LYS A 127 22.90 6.43 2.45
CA LYS A 127 21.44 6.23 2.36
C LYS A 127 21.03 4.94 1.60
N GLU A 128 21.96 4.02 1.39
CA GLU A 128 21.86 2.85 0.51
C GLU A 128 21.42 1.59 1.28
N ASN A 129 21.74 1.50 2.58
CA ASN A 129 21.43 0.33 3.43
C ASN A 129 20.02 0.35 4.04
N THR A 130 19.11 1.19 3.54
CA THR A 130 17.75 1.29 4.07
C THR A 130 16.71 0.58 3.23
N ARG A 131 17.02 0.05 2.04
CA ARG A 131 16.00 -0.58 1.18
C ARG A 131 15.85 -2.07 1.49
N VAL A 132 14.60 -2.51 1.60
CA VAL A 132 14.25 -3.94 1.64
C VAL A 132 13.84 -4.36 0.24
N ILE A 133 14.53 -5.36 -0.30
CA ILE A 133 14.35 -5.82 -1.68
C ILE A 133 13.89 -7.28 -1.73
N CYS A 134 13.09 -7.62 -2.74
CA CYS A 134 12.72 -9.00 -2.98
C CYS A 134 13.95 -9.80 -3.43
N GLU A 135 14.25 -10.92 -2.78
CA GLU A 135 15.38 -11.76 -3.14
C GLU A 135 15.26 -12.35 -4.56
N ARG A 136 14.04 -12.59 -5.03
CA ARG A 136 13.73 -13.20 -6.33
C ARG A 136 13.80 -12.20 -7.49
N CYS A 137 12.99 -11.14 -7.45
CA CYS A 137 12.87 -10.19 -8.58
C CYS A 137 13.59 -8.86 -8.38
N LYS A 138 14.23 -8.65 -7.22
CA LYS A 138 14.97 -7.43 -6.86
C LYS A 138 14.15 -6.14 -6.74
N THR A 139 12.83 -6.20 -6.89
CA THR A 139 11.92 -5.07 -6.62
C THR A 139 12.05 -4.59 -5.17
N THR A 140 11.96 -3.28 -4.95
CA THR A 140 11.93 -2.70 -3.61
C THR A 140 10.58 -2.97 -2.96
N LEU A 141 10.59 -3.59 -1.79
CA LEU A 141 9.40 -3.96 -1.01
C LEU A 141 9.11 -2.98 0.12
N GLY A 142 10.13 -2.22 0.54
CA GLY A 142 10.06 -1.49 1.79
C GLY A 142 11.37 -0.85 2.22
N GLU A 143 11.43 -0.46 3.49
CA GLU A 143 12.54 0.25 4.11
C GLU A 143 12.88 -0.34 5.49
N THR A 144 14.17 -0.42 5.83
CA THR A 144 14.65 -0.71 7.18
C THR A 144 14.60 0.58 8.01
N VAL A 145 13.77 0.60 9.05
CA VAL A 145 13.55 1.77 9.92
C VAL A 145 14.53 1.78 11.09
N SER A 146 14.81 0.59 11.64
CA SER A 146 15.81 0.36 12.68
C SER A 146 16.47 -1.00 12.46
N SER A 147 17.47 -1.37 13.27
CA SER A 147 18.12 -2.69 13.19
C SER A 147 17.14 -3.87 13.28
N ASP A 148 16.03 -3.67 13.97
CA ASP A 148 15.02 -4.68 14.27
C ASP A 148 13.64 -4.37 13.69
N THR A 149 13.46 -3.30 12.90
CA THR A 149 12.15 -2.92 12.34
C THR A 149 12.24 -2.73 10.83
N VAL A 150 11.35 -3.40 10.11
CA VAL A 150 11.16 -3.26 8.67
C VAL A 150 9.78 -2.69 8.39
N LYS A 151 9.75 -1.68 7.52
CA LYS A 151 8.56 -1.10 6.90
C LYS A 151 8.35 -1.75 5.54
N TYR A 152 7.19 -2.33 5.30
CA TYR A 152 6.78 -2.80 3.97
C TYR A 152 5.72 -1.88 3.39
N TYR A 153 5.81 -1.56 2.10
CA TYR A 153 4.76 -0.83 1.40
C TYR A 153 3.60 -1.77 1.06
N VAL A 154 2.38 -1.35 1.36
CA VAL A 154 1.19 -2.20 1.16
C VAL A 154 0.89 -2.48 -0.31
N THR A 155 1.45 -1.68 -1.22
CA THR A 155 1.33 -1.88 -2.67
C THR A 155 2.36 -2.86 -3.24
N GLU A 156 3.38 -3.22 -2.46
CA GLU A 156 4.48 -4.09 -2.91
C GLU A 156 4.42 -5.50 -2.31
N VAL A 157 3.55 -5.70 -1.32
CA VAL A 157 3.42 -6.95 -0.58
C VAL A 157 1.97 -7.38 -0.48
N ILE A 158 1.69 -8.63 -0.81
CA ILE A 158 0.41 -9.30 -0.59
C ILE A 158 0.52 -10.10 0.70
N ILE A 159 -0.43 -9.93 1.62
CA ILE A 159 -0.46 -10.68 2.87
C ILE A 159 -1.65 -11.63 2.84
N TRP A 160 -1.37 -12.92 2.98
CA TRP A 160 -2.34 -13.98 2.81
C TRP A 160 -2.43 -14.83 4.07
N PRO A 161 -3.62 -15.23 4.54
CA PRO A 161 -3.76 -16.23 5.60
C PRO A 161 -3.07 -17.54 5.21
N ALA A 162 -2.30 -18.14 6.11
CA ALA A 162 -1.52 -19.35 5.81
C ALA A 162 -2.41 -20.56 5.50
N GLU A 163 -3.65 -20.55 5.98
CA GLU A 163 -4.61 -21.64 5.78
C GLU A 163 -5.34 -21.59 4.42
N GLU A 164 -5.16 -20.51 3.65
CA GLU A 164 -5.88 -20.27 2.40
C GLU A 164 -4.97 -20.46 1.17
N CYS A 165 -5.55 -20.87 0.04
CA CYS A 165 -4.80 -21.01 -1.21
C CYS A 165 -4.41 -19.64 -1.76
N PHE A 166 -3.11 -19.38 -1.88
CA PHE A 166 -2.62 -18.16 -2.48
C PHE A 166 -2.92 -18.13 -3.98
N SER A 167 -3.30 -16.96 -4.46
CA SER A 167 -3.51 -16.69 -5.88
C SER A 167 -2.92 -15.33 -6.25
N THR A 168 -2.43 -15.23 -7.48
CA THR A 168 -1.79 -14.01 -7.98
C THR A 168 -2.84 -13.00 -8.44
N ILE A 169 -2.74 -11.76 -7.96
CA ILE A 169 -3.58 -10.64 -8.41
C ILE A 169 -2.75 -9.80 -9.39
N PRO A 170 -3.30 -9.45 -10.58
CA PRO A 170 -2.62 -8.56 -11.52
C PRO A 170 -2.22 -7.23 -10.86
N ARG A 171 -1.02 -6.72 -11.16
CA ARG A 171 -0.48 -5.53 -10.47
C ARG A 171 -1.34 -4.30 -10.63
N SER A 172 -1.88 -4.10 -11.84
CA SER A 172 -2.79 -2.99 -12.13
C SER A 172 -4.07 -3.03 -11.31
N GLN A 173 -4.64 -4.22 -11.12
CA GLN A 173 -5.82 -4.41 -10.26
C GLN A 173 -5.45 -4.21 -8.80
N PHE A 174 -4.36 -4.80 -8.33
CA PHE A 174 -3.91 -4.70 -6.94
C PHE A 174 -3.66 -3.25 -6.52
N ILE A 175 -2.94 -2.46 -7.31
CA ILE A 175 -2.69 -1.05 -7.00
C ILE A 175 -4.00 -0.25 -6.96
N GLN A 176 -4.90 -0.47 -7.93
CA GLN A 176 -6.21 0.21 -7.93
C GLN A 176 -7.00 -0.10 -6.66
N SER A 177 -7.15 -1.38 -6.31
CA SER A 177 -7.88 -1.81 -5.12
C SER A 177 -7.27 -1.23 -3.85
N MET A 178 -5.95 -1.34 -3.68
CA MET A 178 -5.26 -0.83 -2.49
C MET A 178 -5.42 0.69 -2.33
N VAL A 179 -5.25 1.45 -3.41
CA VAL A 179 -5.39 2.91 -3.37
C VAL A 179 -6.85 3.32 -3.19
N ALA A 180 -7.77 2.74 -3.95
CA ALA A 180 -9.20 3.03 -3.86
C ALA A 180 -9.71 2.80 -2.43
N GLN A 181 -9.31 1.69 -1.82
CA GLN A 181 -9.67 1.39 -0.45
C GLN A 181 -9.06 2.37 0.56
N CYS A 182 -7.78 2.73 0.42
CA CYS A 182 -7.18 3.76 1.27
C CYS A 182 -7.98 5.07 1.23
N LEU A 183 -8.43 5.49 0.03
CA LEU A 183 -9.25 6.69 -0.13
C LEU A 183 -10.61 6.55 0.59
N VAL A 184 -11.29 5.41 0.44
CA VAL A 184 -12.59 5.14 1.08
C VAL A 184 -12.47 5.11 2.60
N GLU A 185 -11.49 4.38 3.12
CA GLU A 185 -11.27 4.27 4.56
C GLU A 185 -10.95 5.61 5.21
N LEU A 186 -10.04 6.37 4.61
CA LEU A 186 -9.64 7.67 5.16
C LEU A 186 -10.76 8.70 5.02
N SER A 187 -11.53 8.68 3.94
CA SER A 187 -12.70 9.55 3.82
C SER A 187 -13.76 9.24 4.86
N SER A 188 -13.99 7.96 5.16
CA SER A 188 -14.94 7.53 6.19
C SER A 188 -14.45 7.84 7.60
N ALA A 189 -13.16 7.61 7.88
CA ALA A 189 -12.58 7.74 9.22
C ALA A 189 -12.21 9.19 9.58
N LYS A 190 -11.88 10.03 8.59
CA LYS A 190 -11.37 11.39 8.80
C LYS A 190 -12.20 12.50 8.15
N SER A 191 -13.29 12.15 7.46
CA SER A 191 -14.10 13.11 6.70
C SER A 191 -13.29 13.94 5.68
N THR A 192 -12.21 13.36 5.13
CA THR A 192 -11.36 13.98 4.11
C THR A 192 -11.60 13.36 2.74
N PHE A 193 -11.74 14.19 1.72
CA PHE A 193 -12.02 13.74 0.35
C PHE A 193 -10.95 14.17 -0.64
N ARG A 194 -9.93 14.92 -0.18
CA ARG A 194 -8.83 15.41 -1.01
C ARG A 194 -7.54 14.80 -0.52
N PHE A 195 -6.75 14.32 -1.46
CA PHE A 195 -5.55 13.55 -1.19
C PHE A 195 -4.41 14.00 -2.07
N THR A 196 -3.20 14.00 -1.51
CA THR A 196 -1.96 14.13 -2.29
C THR A 196 -1.26 12.78 -2.36
N ILE A 197 -0.98 12.29 -3.55
CA ILE A 197 -0.17 11.09 -3.77
C ILE A 197 1.30 11.53 -3.85
N LYS A 198 2.08 11.19 -2.81
CA LYS A 198 3.49 11.54 -2.68
C LYS A 198 4.38 10.31 -2.86
N GLY A 199 5.49 10.49 -3.56
CA GLY A 199 6.54 9.49 -3.68
C GLY A 199 7.37 9.40 -2.40
N ASP A 200 8.15 8.32 -2.29
CA ASP A 200 9.23 8.15 -1.31
C ASP A 200 10.37 9.19 -1.50
N ASP A 201 10.44 9.82 -2.67
CA ASP A 201 11.28 10.98 -2.96
C ASP A 201 10.76 12.32 -2.38
N GLY A 202 9.58 12.29 -1.74
CA GLY A 202 8.91 13.44 -1.14
C GLY A 202 8.13 14.32 -2.13
N ARG A 203 8.13 14.01 -3.43
CA ARG A 203 7.44 14.81 -4.45
C ARG A 203 5.97 14.45 -4.54
N ILE A 204 5.12 15.43 -4.84
CA ILE A 204 3.70 15.20 -5.16
C ILE A 204 3.59 14.77 -6.62
N TYR A 205 3.02 13.60 -6.87
CA TYR A 205 2.79 13.05 -8.21
C TYR A 205 1.37 13.32 -8.71
N ILE A 206 0.37 13.22 -7.82
CA ILE A 206 -1.05 13.30 -8.18
C ILE A 206 -1.83 14.01 -7.08
N LEU A 207 -2.71 14.93 -7.46
CA LEU A 207 -3.79 15.41 -6.60
C LEU A 207 -5.03 14.58 -6.90
N ILE A 208 -5.69 14.05 -5.88
CA ILE A 208 -6.89 13.22 -6.03
C ILE A 208 -8.00 13.82 -5.17
N TRP A 209 -9.19 13.96 -5.75
CA TRP A 209 -10.43 14.27 -5.05
C TRP A 209 -11.40 13.12 -5.23
N LEU A 210 -11.73 12.43 -4.14
CA LEU A 210 -12.75 11.40 -4.10
C LEU A 210 -14.14 12.05 -4.24
N LEU A 211 -14.85 11.73 -5.32
CA LEU A 211 -16.23 12.20 -5.53
C LEU A 211 -17.25 11.20 -5.03
N ASN A 212 -16.99 9.92 -5.27
CA ASN A 212 -17.94 8.87 -4.94
C ASN A 212 -17.26 7.53 -4.69
N SER A 213 -17.79 6.76 -3.74
CA SER A 213 -17.30 5.43 -3.37
C SER A 213 -18.30 4.29 -3.67
N ASP A 214 -19.54 4.62 -4.07
CA ASP A 214 -20.59 3.64 -4.35
C ASP A 214 -20.81 3.41 -5.86
N THR A 215 -19.73 3.46 -6.65
CA THR A 215 -19.84 3.29 -8.11
C THR A 215 -19.65 1.82 -8.50
N LEU A 216 -20.49 1.34 -9.42
CA LEU A 216 -20.32 0.04 -10.07
C LEU A 216 -19.89 0.26 -11.53
N LEU A 217 -18.75 -0.31 -11.91
CA LEU A 217 -18.28 -0.37 -13.30
C LEU A 217 -18.72 -1.67 -13.95
N VAL A 218 -19.20 -1.58 -15.17
CA VAL A 218 -19.54 -2.74 -16.00
C VAL A 218 -18.66 -2.72 -17.23
N GLU A 219 -17.77 -3.71 -17.35
CA GLU A 219 -16.91 -3.86 -18.52
C GLU A 219 -17.54 -4.83 -19.51
N SER A 220 -17.88 -4.32 -20.70
CA SER A 220 -18.31 -5.17 -21.81
C SER A 220 -17.08 -5.75 -22.48
N SER A 221 -17.04 -7.07 -22.65
CA SER A 221 -16.04 -7.76 -23.46
C SER A 221 -16.29 -7.45 -24.94
N GLY A 222 -15.94 -6.24 -25.37
CA GLY A 222 -15.92 -5.89 -26.78
C GLY A 222 -14.94 -6.81 -27.50
N SER A 223 -15.34 -7.37 -28.64
CA SER A 223 -14.47 -8.19 -29.49
C SER A 223 -13.31 -7.34 -30.05
N SER A 224 -12.21 -7.21 -29.32
CA SER A 224 -11.03 -6.49 -29.81
C SER A 224 -10.16 -7.43 -30.64
N THR A 225 -10.08 -7.14 -31.93
CA THR A 225 -9.04 -7.62 -32.82
C THR A 225 -7.66 -7.30 -32.24
N SER A 226 -6.76 -8.27 -32.34
CA SER A 226 -5.39 -8.22 -31.84
C SER A 226 -4.61 -7.03 -32.39
N HIS A 227 -4.47 -5.97 -31.58
CA HIS A 227 -3.34 -5.07 -31.67
C HIS A 227 -2.55 -5.21 -30.37
N SER A 228 -1.45 -5.98 -30.47
CA SER A 228 -0.42 -6.10 -29.45
C SER A 228 0.25 -4.73 -29.24
N VAL A 229 -0.38 -3.88 -28.46
CA VAL A 229 0.29 -2.72 -27.87
C VAL A 229 0.83 -3.21 -26.54
N PHE A 230 2.16 -3.30 -26.45
CA PHE A 230 2.95 -3.60 -25.26
C PHE A 230 2.18 -3.38 -23.94
N THR A 231 1.88 -4.46 -23.22
CA THR A 231 1.53 -4.38 -21.81
C THR A 231 2.80 -3.94 -21.06
N LEU A 232 2.90 -2.64 -20.75
CA LEU A 232 4.07 -2.04 -20.11
C LEU A 232 4.33 -2.61 -18.70
N PHE A 233 3.30 -3.24 -18.14
CA PHE A 233 3.36 -4.06 -16.93
C PHE A 233 3.18 -5.51 -17.38
N GLY A 234 4.05 -6.42 -16.95
CA GLY A 234 4.16 -7.80 -17.42
C GLY A 234 2.95 -8.71 -17.17
N ASP A 235 1.74 -8.26 -17.49
CA ASP A 235 0.53 -9.05 -17.60
C ASP A 235 0.61 -9.89 -18.88
N ASN A 236 1.41 -10.96 -18.84
CA ASN A 236 1.37 -12.07 -19.80
C ASN A 236 0.29 -13.09 -19.42
N PHE A 237 -0.86 -12.62 -18.95
CA PHE A 237 -2.01 -13.48 -18.69
C PHE A 237 -3.16 -13.08 -19.59
N MET A 238 -3.41 -13.95 -20.56
CA MET A 238 -4.60 -13.93 -21.41
C MET A 238 -5.82 -13.88 -20.49
N PRO A 239 -6.73 -12.89 -20.62
CA PRO A 239 -7.96 -12.90 -19.84
C PRO A 239 -8.77 -14.11 -20.32
N SER A 240 -8.85 -15.14 -19.49
CA SER A 240 -9.74 -16.25 -19.71
C SER A 240 -11.16 -15.69 -19.83
N CYS A 241 -11.82 -15.98 -20.96
CA CYS A 241 -13.21 -15.62 -21.23
C CYS A 241 -14.09 -15.92 -20.00
N GLY A 242 -14.49 -14.86 -19.29
CA GLY A 242 -15.47 -14.86 -18.23
C GLY A 242 -16.52 -13.77 -18.50
N PRO A 243 -17.70 -13.84 -17.85
CA PRO A 243 -18.80 -12.91 -18.08
C PRO A 243 -18.39 -11.47 -17.76
N SER A 244 -19.05 -10.49 -18.41
CA SER A 244 -18.91 -9.04 -18.20
C SER A 244 -18.53 -8.71 -16.75
N GLY A 245 -17.31 -8.20 -16.55
CA GLY A 245 -16.78 -7.92 -15.22
C GLY A 245 -17.51 -6.73 -14.60
N MET A 246 -18.33 -7.00 -13.58
CA MET A 246 -18.88 -5.97 -12.70
C MET A 246 -17.88 -5.74 -11.57
N TRP A 247 -17.45 -4.49 -11.40
CA TRP A 247 -16.45 -4.11 -10.41
C TRP A 247 -17.00 -2.97 -9.55
N ASN A 248 -16.85 -3.08 -8.24
CA ASN A 248 -16.97 -1.90 -7.39
C ASN A 248 -15.84 -0.93 -7.75
N ALA A 249 -16.10 0.36 -7.67
CA ALA A 249 -15.13 1.38 -8.02
C ALA A 249 -15.38 2.67 -7.26
N VAL A 250 -14.33 3.46 -7.15
CA VAL A 250 -14.41 4.84 -6.69
C VAL A 250 -14.30 5.78 -7.89
N LYS A 251 -15.14 6.81 -7.92
CA LYS A 251 -15.05 7.91 -8.88
C LYS A 251 -14.19 9.01 -8.29
N VAL A 252 -13.15 9.39 -9.02
CA VAL A 252 -12.20 10.41 -8.60
C VAL A 252 -12.04 11.51 -9.64
N LEU A 253 -11.77 12.72 -9.17
CA LEU A 253 -11.13 13.76 -9.95
C LEU A 253 -9.63 13.73 -9.64
N TYR A 254 -8.79 13.88 -10.65
CA TYR A 254 -7.35 13.94 -10.42
C TYR A 254 -6.65 14.96 -11.30
N GLN A 255 -5.48 15.37 -10.83
CA GLN A 255 -4.59 16.26 -11.57
C GLN A 255 -3.13 15.78 -11.43
N PRO A 256 -2.40 15.57 -12.54
CA PRO A 256 -0.99 15.17 -12.49
C PRO A 256 -0.08 16.33 -12.12
N CYS A 257 0.89 16.08 -11.25
CA CYS A 257 1.87 17.07 -10.79
C CYS A 257 3.31 16.83 -11.29
N ILE A 258 3.50 15.83 -12.16
CA ILE A 258 4.81 15.49 -12.71
C ILE A 258 5.37 16.64 -13.56
N LYS A 259 6.69 16.85 -13.50
CA LYS A 259 7.42 17.89 -14.24
C LYS A 259 6.94 19.32 -13.91
N ASN A 260 6.64 19.59 -12.63
CA ASN A 260 6.14 20.87 -12.12
C ASN A 260 4.80 21.33 -12.75
N ARG A 261 4.03 20.40 -13.34
CA ARG A 261 2.66 20.73 -13.76
C ARG A 261 1.81 20.98 -12.52
N ASN A 262 0.89 21.95 -12.60
CA ASN A 262 -0.04 22.27 -11.52
C ASN A 262 0.65 22.58 -10.19
N LYS A 263 1.87 23.14 -10.23
CA LYS A 263 2.69 23.42 -9.05
C LYS A 263 1.96 24.29 -8.04
N ASP A 264 1.41 25.43 -8.46
CA ASP A 264 0.71 26.35 -7.56
C ASP A 264 -0.47 25.68 -6.84
N LEU A 265 -1.19 24.79 -7.53
CA LEU A 265 -2.28 24.02 -6.95
C LEU A 265 -1.77 22.96 -5.97
N ALA A 266 -0.66 22.29 -6.29
CA ALA A 266 -0.02 21.32 -5.42
C ALA A 266 0.52 21.97 -4.14
N ASP A 267 1.19 23.12 -4.26
CA ASP A 267 1.71 23.92 -3.16
C ASP A 267 0.55 24.39 -2.26
N ALA A 268 -0.57 24.84 -2.85
CA ALA A 268 -1.77 25.21 -2.10
C ALA A 268 -2.37 24.01 -1.33
N TRP A 269 -2.51 22.85 -1.98
CA TRP A 269 -3.02 21.62 -1.36
C TRP A 269 -2.09 21.07 -0.28
N GLU A 270 -0.78 21.28 -0.40
CA GLU A 270 0.17 20.85 0.62
C GLU A 270 0.02 21.61 1.94
N SER A 271 -0.42 22.87 1.87
CA SER A 271 -0.71 23.70 3.05
C SER A 271 -2.15 23.58 3.57
N ASP A 272 -3.03 22.88 2.87
CA ASP A 272 -4.45 22.75 3.22
C ASP A 272 -4.67 21.57 4.18
N PHE A 273 -5.09 21.86 5.42
CA PHE A 273 -5.41 20.85 6.44
C PHE A 273 -6.52 19.88 6.03
N GLY A 274 -7.38 20.25 5.07
CA GLY A 274 -8.42 19.39 4.52
C GLY A 274 -7.89 18.35 3.52
N VAL A 275 -6.60 18.43 3.14
CA VAL A 275 -5.95 17.53 2.18
C VAL A 275 -5.07 16.52 2.92
N HIS A 276 -5.31 15.24 2.69
CA HIS A 276 -4.60 14.16 3.36
C HIS A 276 -3.48 13.56 2.48
N PRO A 277 -2.20 13.54 2.92
CA PRO A 277 -1.11 12.96 2.13
C PRO A 277 -1.06 11.44 2.24
N LEU A 278 -0.92 10.77 1.09
CA LEU A 278 -0.67 9.34 0.97
C LEU A 278 0.72 9.12 0.34
N LYS A 279 1.58 8.38 1.03
CA LYS A 279 2.94 8.09 0.58
C LYS A 279 3.06 6.70 -0.02
N PHE A 280 3.52 6.60 -1.25
CA PHE A 280 3.77 5.33 -1.95
C PHE A 280 5.18 5.33 -2.56
N PRO A 281 5.71 4.18 -2.98
CA PRO A 281 6.89 4.15 -3.82
C PRO A 281 6.69 5.00 -5.08
N SER A 282 7.71 5.74 -5.51
CA SER A 282 7.63 6.63 -6.67
C SER A 282 7.21 5.89 -7.95
N GLU A 283 7.64 4.63 -8.12
CA GLU A 283 7.18 3.76 -9.22
C GLU A 283 5.67 3.53 -9.17
N THR A 284 5.13 3.12 -8.02
CA THR A 284 3.70 2.94 -7.79
C THR A 284 2.90 4.22 -8.08
N CYS A 285 3.43 5.40 -7.73
CA CYS A 285 2.78 6.68 -8.05
C CYS A 285 2.65 6.90 -9.56
N LEU A 286 3.67 6.54 -10.34
CA LEU A 286 3.65 6.62 -11.80
C LEU A 286 2.70 5.58 -12.41
N GLU A 287 2.70 4.35 -11.89
CA GLU A 287 1.77 3.30 -12.28
C GLU A 287 0.31 3.73 -12.08
N LEU A 288 0.00 4.27 -10.89
CA LEU A 288 -1.32 4.79 -10.58
C LEU A 288 -1.73 5.91 -11.54
N LEU A 289 -0.82 6.83 -11.87
CA LEU A 289 -1.13 7.90 -12.81
C LEU A 289 -1.45 7.35 -14.20
N LEU A 290 -0.73 6.32 -14.66
CA LEU A 290 -1.01 5.66 -15.93
C LEU A 290 -2.40 5.01 -15.91
N MET A 291 -2.75 4.32 -14.83
CA MET A 291 -4.09 3.71 -14.66
C MET A 291 -5.20 4.77 -14.68
N LEU A 292 -5.02 5.89 -13.98
CA LEU A 292 -5.96 7.01 -14.00
C LEU A 292 -6.10 7.59 -15.42
N GLY A 293 -4.99 7.76 -16.14
CA GLY A 293 -4.97 8.22 -17.53
C GLY A 293 -5.73 7.29 -18.48
N LEU A 294 -5.50 5.98 -18.38
CA LEU A 294 -6.21 4.96 -19.16
C LEU A 294 -7.72 4.96 -18.84
N SER A 295 -8.07 5.10 -17.56
CA SER A 295 -9.46 5.21 -17.09
C SER A 295 -10.13 6.48 -17.63
N THR A 296 -9.45 7.62 -17.65
CA THR A 296 -9.97 8.84 -18.30
C THR A 296 -10.17 8.66 -19.79
N ALA A 297 -9.20 8.05 -20.49
CA ALA A 297 -9.25 7.87 -21.94
C ALA A 297 -10.38 6.95 -22.39
N SER A 298 -10.86 6.04 -21.53
CA SER A 298 -12.01 5.17 -21.83
C SER A 298 -13.36 5.90 -21.73
N LEU A 299 -13.40 7.10 -21.14
CA LEU A 299 -14.62 7.89 -21.02
C LEU A 299 -14.88 8.71 -22.30
N PRO A 300 -16.17 8.96 -22.64
CA PRO A 300 -16.53 9.94 -23.67
C PRO A 300 -15.87 11.30 -23.43
N PRO A 301 -15.41 12.03 -24.47
CA PRO A 301 -14.68 13.29 -24.29
C PRO A 301 -15.38 14.33 -23.39
N SER A 302 -16.72 14.37 -23.43
CA SER A 302 -17.53 15.25 -22.57
C SER A 302 -17.48 14.91 -21.08
N LEU A 303 -17.10 13.68 -20.72
CA LEU A 303 -17.01 13.19 -19.34
C LEU A 303 -15.57 13.10 -18.82
N GLN A 304 -14.57 13.38 -19.65
CA GLN A 304 -13.16 13.25 -19.27
C GLN A 304 -12.70 14.33 -18.28
N ARG A 305 -13.41 15.46 -18.20
CA ARG A 305 -13.02 16.60 -17.36
C ARG A 305 -14.19 17.21 -16.61
N MET A 306 -13.89 17.70 -15.41
CA MET A 306 -14.79 18.49 -14.58
C MET A 306 -13.99 19.57 -13.86
N ASN A 307 -14.33 20.86 -14.06
CA ASN A 307 -13.69 22.00 -13.41
C ASN A 307 -12.15 21.96 -13.44
N SER A 308 -11.57 21.74 -14.63
CA SER A 308 -10.11 21.58 -14.89
C SER A 308 -9.43 20.30 -14.39
N PHE A 309 -10.12 19.48 -13.60
CA PHE A 309 -9.65 18.15 -13.22
C PHE A 309 -10.05 17.10 -14.25
N GLN A 310 -9.29 16.01 -14.30
CA GLN A 310 -9.63 14.83 -15.10
C GLN A 310 -10.49 13.86 -14.27
N VAL A 311 -11.46 13.22 -14.91
CA VAL A 311 -12.33 12.21 -14.27
C VAL A 311 -11.74 10.83 -14.52
N ALA A 312 -11.68 10.00 -13.49
CA ALA A 312 -11.30 8.60 -13.59
C ALA A 312 -12.07 7.74 -12.58
N PHE A 313 -11.99 6.43 -12.80
CA PHE A 313 -12.49 5.42 -11.89
C PHE A 313 -11.34 4.48 -11.50
N LEU A 314 -11.24 4.15 -10.21
CA LEU A 314 -10.33 3.13 -9.69
C LEU A 314 -11.17 1.96 -9.19
N LYS A 315 -10.82 0.74 -9.61
CA LYS A 315 -11.49 -0.49 -9.17
C LYS A 315 -11.19 -0.77 -7.69
N LEU A 316 -12.19 -1.23 -6.95
CA LEU A 316 -12.11 -1.74 -5.58
C LEU A 316 -11.94 -3.27 -5.62
#